data_AF-A0A7W1PJ44-F1
#
_entry.id   AF-A0A7W1PJ44-F1
#
_cell.length_a   1.000
_cell.length_b   1.000
_cell.length_c   1.000
_cell.angle_alpha   90.00
_cell.angle_beta   90.00
_cell.angle_gamma   90.00
#
_symmetry.space_group_name_H-M   'P 1'
#
loop_
_entity.id
_entity.type
_entity.pdbx_description
1 polymer ?
#
loop_
_entity_poly.entity_id
_entity_poly.type
_entity_poly.pdbx_seq_one_letter_code
_entity_poly.pdbx_strand_id
1 'polypeptide(L)'
;RDIAAGILAASVKGRTGERYILGGHPMTYQAAFQLFSDAAGRSKKARTAPAWLVRTSGRAAGLLGAVTGGEYDVNSASAEMSILPHHFSSAKAVEELGYSFRPVEDAARDAWEWFTANAYA
;
A
#
# COMPACT_ATOMS: atom_id res chain seq x y z
N ARG A 1 0.47 -5.36 12.55
CA ARG A 1 -0.09 -5.69 13.88
C ARG A 1 -1.61 -5.61 13.84
N ASP A 2 -2.18 -4.44 13.49
CA ASP A 2 -3.63 -4.18 13.46
C ASP A 2 -4.39 -5.15 12.54
N ILE A 3 -3.86 -5.40 11.34
CA ILE A 3 -4.43 -6.40 10.40
C ILE A 3 -4.49 -7.80 11.03
N ALA A 4 -3.45 -8.22 11.75
CA ALA A 4 -3.43 -9.53 12.39
C ALA A 4 -4.51 -9.63 13.49
N ALA A 5 -4.70 -8.58 14.28
CA ALA A 5 -5.79 -8.49 15.23
C ALA A 5 -7.17 -8.53 14.54
N GLY A 6 -7.30 -7.85 13.39
CA GLY A 6 -8.51 -7.91 12.56
C GLY A 6 -8.80 -9.30 12.00
N ILE A 7 -7.77 -10.03 11.53
CA ILE A 7 -7.90 -11.42 11.07
C ILE A 7 -8.34 -12.33 12.22
N LEU A 8 -7.73 -12.18 13.40
CA LEU A 8 -8.16 -12.93 14.59
C LEU A 8 -9.60 -12.60 14.98
N ALA A 9 -10.00 -11.34 14.94
CA ALA A 9 -11.39 -10.93 15.19
C ALA A 9 -12.35 -11.52 14.16
N ALA A 10 -11.97 -11.57 12.88
CA ALA A 10 -12.75 -12.22 11.82
C ALA A 10 -12.91 -13.73 12.07
N SER A 11 -11.90 -14.39 12.64
CA SER A 11 -12.01 -15.82 12.96
C SER A 11 -13.03 -16.14 14.06
N VAL A 12 -13.30 -15.18 14.95
CA VAL A 12 -14.21 -15.36 16.10
C VAL A 12 -15.60 -14.78 15.82
N LYS A 13 -15.67 -13.60 15.21
CA LYS A 13 -16.90 -12.82 15.01
C LYS A 13 -17.38 -12.78 13.56
N GLY A 14 -16.53 -13.18 12.62
CA GLY A 14 -16.86 -13.17 11.20
C GLY A 14 -17.97 -14.17 10.88
N ARG A 15 -18.68 -13.90 9.79
CA ARG A 15 -19.79 -14.72 9.32
C ARG A 15 -19.41 -15.47 8.04
N THR A 16 -19.82 -16.72 7.93
CA THR A 16 -19.58 -17.54 6.73
C THR A 16 -20.18 -16.88 5.49
N GLY A 17 -19.39 -16.81 4.41
CA GLY A 17 -19.80 -16.17 3.15
C GLY A 17 -19.57 -14.66 3.11
N GLU A 18 -19.23 -14.03 4.24
CA GLU A 18 -18.94 -12.60 4.29
C GLU A 18 -17.47 -12.31 3.96
N ARG A 19 -17.25 -11.15 3.33
CA ARG A 19 -15.92 -10.58 3.07
C ARG A 19 -15.75 -9.28 3.84
N TYR A 20 -14.56 -9.10 4.39
CA TYR A 20 -14.18 -7.93 5.18
C TYR A 20 -12.90 -7.32 4.60
N ILE A 21 -12.90 -6.00 4.39
CA ILE A 21 -11.71 -5.27 3.98
C ILE A 21 -11.05 -4.71 5.26
N LEU A 22 -9.83 -5.16 5.53
CA LEU A 22 -9.01 -4.68 6.64
C LEU A 22 -8.04 -3.62 6.12
N GLY A 23 -8.58 -2.44 5.81
CA GLY A 23 -7.81 -1.28 5.37
C GLY A 23 -7.37 -0.41 6.55
N GLY A 24 -6.90 0.79 6.22
CA GLY A 24 -6.59 1.83 7.19
C GLY A 24 -7.15 3.17 6.71
N HIS A 25 -6.37 4.22 6.91
CA HIS A 25 -6.72 5.57 6.48
C HIS A 25 -6.79 5.65 4.94
N PRO A 26 -7.86 6.22 4.36
CA PRO A 26 -7.91 6.51 2.93
C PRO A 26 -6.81 7.50 2.56
N MET A 27 -5.93 7.12 1.63
CA MET A 27 -4.81 7.97 1.22
C MET A 27 -4.55 7.85 -0.28
N THR A 28 -4.03 8.92 -0.87
CA THR A 28 -3.47 8.88 -2.22
C THR A 28 -2.05 8.33 -2.17
N TYR A 29 -1.56 7.76 -3.27
CA TYR A 29 -0.15 7.35 -3.39
C TYR A 29 0.80 8.52 -3.09
N GLN A 30 0.46 9.73 -3.55
CA GLN A 30 1.26 10.92 -3.25
C GLN A 30 1.38 11.18 -1.75
N ALA A 31 0.26 11.11 -1.02
CA ALA A 31 0.26 11.30 0.44
C ALA A 31 1.04 10.20 1.16
N ALA A 32 0.90 8.94 0.72
CA ALA A 32 1.65 7.82 1.27
C ALA A 32 3.17 7.97 1.05
N PHE A 33 3.61 8.31 -0.16
CA PHE A 33 5.03 8.56 -0.43
C PHE A 33 5.57 9.77 0.32
N GLN A 34 4.77 10.82 0.50
CA GLN A 34 5.16 11.96 1.31
C GLN A 34 5.38 11.53 2.76
N LEU A 35 4.43 10.77 3.33
CA LEU A 35 4.54 10.23 4.69
C LEU A 35 5.83 9.42 4.89
N PHE A 36 6.17 8.55 3.93
CA PHE A 36 7.41 7.76 4.00
C PHE A 36 8.67 8.63 3.90
N SER A 37 8.65 9.66 3.05
CA SER A 37 9.75 10.63 2.94
C SER A 37 9.98 11.37 4.26
N ASP A 38 8.88 11.82 4.88
CA ASP A 38 8.89 12.53 6.15
C ASP A 38 9.39 11.61 7.29
N ALA A 39 8.91 10.37 7.34
CA ALA A 39 9.37 9.36 8.31
C ALA A 39 10.87 9.04 8.15
N ALA A 40 11.39 9.07 6.93
CA ALA A 40 12.81 8.88 6.64
C ALA A 40 13.66 10.15 6.85
N GLY A 41 13.06 11.27 7.28
CA GLY A 41 13.75 12.55 7.41
C GLY A 41 14.25 13.13 6.09
N ARG A 42 13.68 12.70 4.95
CA ARG A 42 14.09 13.17 3.61
C ARG A 42 13.25 14.36 3.19
N SER A 43 13.90 15.37 2.63
CA SER A 43 13.25 16.63 2.21
C SER A 43 12.56 16.56 0.84
N LYS A 44 12.54 15.39 0.20
CA LYS A 44 11.95 15.25 -1.14
C LYS A 44 10.44 15.24 -1.05
N LYS A 45 9.80 16.16 -1.78
CA LYS A 45 8.35 16.17 -1.96
C LYS A 45 7.93 15.09 -2.93
N ALA A 46 6.91 14.31 -2.56
CA ALA A 46 6.29 13.35 -3.45
C ALA A 46 5.60 14.07 -4.62
N ARG A 47 5.93 13.67 -5.85
CA ARG A 47 5.33 14.19 -7.09
C ARG A 47 4.54 13.11 -7.79
N THR A 48 3.47 13.51 -8.45
CA THR A 48 2.66 12.64 -9.29
C THR A 48 3.14 12.74 -10.74
N ALA A 49 3.08 11.62 -11.46
CA ALA A 49 3.30 11.58 -12.90
C ALA A 49 1.94 11.50 -13.62
N PRO A 50 1.79 12.10 -14.82
CA PRO A 50 0.60 11.93 -15.63
C PRO A 50 0.37 10.44 -15.98
N ALA A 51 -0.88 10.01 -15.99
CA ALA A 51 -1.25 8.61 -16.22
C ALA A 51 -0.70 8.04 -17.54
N TRP A 52 -0.62 8.85 -18.60
CA TRP A 52 -0.07 8.40 -19.89
C TRP A 52 1.41 8.02 -19.76
N LEU A 53 2.19 8.77 -18.97
CA LEU A 53 3.62 8.52 -18.77
C LEU A 53 3.82 7.20 -18.01
N VAL A 54 3.05 6.98 -16.95
CA VAL A 54 3.05 5.75 -16.14
C VAL A 54 2.67 4.53 -17.00
N ARG A 55 1.65 4.66 -17.86
CA ARG A 55 1.27 3.59 -18.79
C ARG A 55 2.36 3.27 -19.80
N THR A 56 3.01 4.29 -20.36
CA THR A 56 4.10 4.08 -21.32
C THR A 56 5.30 3.40 -20.67
N SER A 57 5.66 3.77 -19.43
CA SER A 57 6.76 3.11 -18.72
C SER A 57 6.43 1.66 -18.39
N GLY A 58 5.21 1.36 -17.94
CA GLY A 58 4.78 -0.01 -17.68
C GLY A 58 4.79 -0.90 -18.93
N ARG A 59 4.35 -0.37 -20.08
CA ARG A 59 4.41 -1.09 -21.36
C ARG A 59 5.85 -1.32 -21.84
N ALA A 60 6.71 -0.31 -21.73
CA ALA A 60 8.12 -0.44 -22.09
C ALA A 60 8.84 -1.47 -21.22
N ALA A 61 8.60 -1.46 -19.91
CA ALA A 61 9.15 -2.42 -18.98
C ALA A 61 8.62 -3.84 -19.22
N GLY A 62 7.33 -4.00 -19.53
CA GLY A 62 6.75 -5.28 -19.92
C GLY A 62 7.36 -5.86 -21.19
N LEU A 63 7.63 -5.02 -22.21
CA LEU A 63 8.32 -5.43 -23.44
C LEU A 63 9.77 -5.84 -23.17
N LEU A 64 10.49 -5.09 -22.33
CA LEU A 64 11.85 -5.45 -21.91
C LEU A 64 11.88 -6.74 -21.10
N GLY A 65 10.88 -6.96 -20.23
CA GLY A 65 10.69 -8.22 -19.50
C GLY A 65 10.49 -9.42 -20.42
N ALA A 66 9.66 -9.27 -21.44
CA ALA A 66 9.46 -10.31 -22.45
C ALA A 66 10.73 -10.66 -23.23
N VAL A 67 11.63 -9.68 -23.44
CA VAL A 67 12.91 -9.88 -24.14
C VAL A 67 14.01 -10.43 -23.22
N THR A 68 14.02 -10.03 -21.95
CA THR A 68 15.09 -10.39 -20.99
C THR A 68 14.75 -11.59 -20.11
N GLY A 69 13.53 -12.12 -20.18
CA GLY A 69 13.06 -13.25 -19.37
C GLY A 69 12.90 -12.93 -17.89
N GLY A 70 12.98 -11.65 -17.51
CA GLY A 70 12.87 -11.18 -16.13
C GLY A 70 11.54 -10.47 -15.87
N GLU A 71 10.94 -10.74 -14.71
CA GLU A 71 9.78 -10.00 -14.21
C GLU A 71 10.29 -8.79 -13.42
N TYR A 72 10.15 -7.59 -14.00
CA TYR A 72 10.53 -6.34 -13.34
C TYR A 72 9.44 -5.90 -12.36
N ASP A 73 9.85 -5.30 -11.23
CA ASP A 73 8.94 -4.74 -10.22
C ASP A 73 7.94 -3.71 -10.81
N VAL A 74 8.35 -3.03 -11.88
CA VAL A 74 7.49 -2.16 -12.69
C VAL A 74 7.13 -2.91 -13.97
N ASN A 75 5.87 -3.30 -14.11
CA ASN A 75 5.33 -3.92 -15.30
C ASN A 75 4.01 -3.24 -15.70
N SER A 76 3.42 -3.66 -16.81
CA SER A 76 2.19 -3.03 -17.33
C SER A 76 1.02 -3.13 -16.36
N ALA A 77 0.91 -4.22 -15.60
CA ALA A 77 -0.15 -4.43 -14.61
C ALA A 77 0.06 -3.56 -13.36
N SER A 78 1.29 -3.50 -12.81
CA SER A 78 1.58 -2.68 -11.63
C SER A 78 1.48 -1.18 -11.95
N ALA A 79 1.87 -0.77 -13.15
CA ALA A 79 1.66 0.58 -13.66
C ALA A 79 0.18 0.94 -13.78
N GLU A 80 -0.66 0.08 -14.38
CA GLU A 80 -2.09 0.36 -14.51
C GLU A 80 -2.79 0.38 -13.15
N MET A 81 -2.45 -0.55 -12.25
CA MET A 81 -2.96 -0.53 -10.88
C MET A 81 -2.63 0.80 -10.21
N SER A 82 -1.38 1.27 -10.26
CA SER A 82 -0.95 2.50 -9.57
C SER A 82 -1.77 3.77 -9.92
N ILE A 83 -2.43 3.80 -11.08
CA ILE A 83 -3.22 4.94 -11.56
C ILE A 83 -4.65 4.91 -10.97
N LEU A 84 -5.14 3.76 -10.53
CA LEU A 84 -6.50 3.61 -10.04
C LEU A 84 -6.66 4.25 -8.64
N PRO A 85 -7.83 4.84 -8.34
CA PRO A 85 -8.14 5.32 -7.00
C PRO A 85 -8.33 4.13 -6.05
N HIS A 86 -7.45 3.99 -5.05
CA HIS A 86 -7.51 2.91 -4.06
C HIS A 86 -8.25 3.36 -2.79
N HIS A 87 -9.53 3.69 -2.95
CA HIS A 87 -10.38 4.05 -1.82
C HIS A 87 -11.24 2.84 -1.44
N PHE A 88 -10.87 2.19 -0.34
CA PHE A 88 -11.62 1.08 0.22
C PHE A 88 -12.15 1.43 1.60
N SER A 89 -13.38 0.99 1.90
CA SER A 89 -13.99 1.20 3.21
C SER A 89 -13.78 -0.03 4.09
N SER A 90 -13.29 0.23 5.31
CA SER A 90 -13.21 -0.78 6.37
C SER A 90 -14.43 -0.74 7.30
N ALA A 91 -15.47 0.04 6.98
CA ALA A 91 -16.61 0.30 7.86
C ALA A 91 -17.27 -0.99 8.37
N LYS A 92 -17.48 -1.96 7.47
CA LYS A 92 -18.04 -3.27 7.83
C LYS A 92 -17.17 -4.04 8.84
N ALA A 93 -15.84 -3.99 8.67
CA ALA A 93 -14.93 -4.65 9.60
C ALA A 93 -14.94 -3.94 10.97
N VAL A 94 -15.04 -2.60 10.98
CA VAL A 94 -15.15 -1.82 12.21
C VAL A 94 -16.44 -2.20 12.96
N GLU A 95 -17.57 -2.19 12.26
CA GLU A 95 -18.90 -2.45 12.83
C GLU A 95 -19.05 -3.90 13.33
N GLU A 96 -18.71 -4.89 12.50
CA GLU A 96 -19.01 -6.29 12.81
C GLU A 96 -17.91 -6.99 13.59
N LEU A 97 -16.64 -6.63 13.38
CA LEU A 97 -15.50 -7.30 14.01
C LEU A 97 -14.96 -6.52 15.21
N GLY A 98 -15.32 -5.23 15.33
CA GLY A 98 -14.64 -4.29 16.22
C GLY A 98 -13.23 -3.98 15.75
N TYR A 99 -12.98 -4.02 14.44
CA TYR A 99 -11.68 -3.71 13.86
C TYR A 99 -11.32 -2.25 14.15
N SER A 100 -10.09 -2.02 14.59
CA SER A 100 -9.52 -0.69 14.79
C SER A 100 -8.10 -0.67 14.23
N PHE A 101 -7.69 0.49 13.76
CA PHE A 101 -6.37 0.71 13.18
C PHE A 101 -5.78 2.00 13.74
N ARG A 102 -4.47 1.97 13.94
CA ARG A 102 -3.70 3.10 14.47
C ARG A 102 -3.42 4.14 13.38
N PRO A 103 -3.00 5.36 13.76
CA PRO A 103 -2.48 6.34 12.81
C PRO A 103 -1.42 5.71 11.90
N VAL A 104 -1.49 6.03 10.61
CA VAL A 104 -0.60 5.46 9.59
C VAL A 104 0.85 5.93 9.79
N GLU A 105 1.02 7.09 10.42
CA GLU A 105 2.28 7.70 10.81
C GLU A 105 3.09 6.81 11.74
N ASP A 106 2.41 6.16 12.68
CA ASP A 106 3.05 5.21 13.60
C ASP A 106 3.59 4.00 12.85
N ALA A 107 2.81 3.48 11.90
CA ALA A 107 3.26 2.35 11.07
C ALA A 107 4.44 2.73 10.17
N ALA A 108 4.44 3.93 9.59
CA ALA A 108 5.54 4.44 8.76
C ALA A 108 6.83 4.59 9.58
N ARG A 109 6.74 5.15 10.80
CA ARG A 109 7.88 5.30 11.71
C ARG A 109 8.42 3.95 12.16
N ASP A 110 7.55 3.05 12.65
CA ASP A 110 7.93 1.70 13.09
C ASP A 110 8.66 0.94 11.96
N ALA A 111 8.17 1.09 10.71
CA ALA A 111 8.80 0.47 9.54
C ALA A 111 10.19 1.07 9.23
N TRP A 112 10.32 2.39 9.27
CA TRP A 112 11.60 3.06 9.02
C TRP A 112 12.67 2.71 10.07
N GLU A 113 12.27 2.67 11.35
CA GLU A 113 13.13 2.24 12.45
C GLU A 113 13.62 0.80 12.22
N TRP A 114 12.72 -0.09 11.80
CA TRP A 114 13.06 -1.47 11.50
C TRP A 114 14.04 -1.58 10.31
N PHE A 115 13.82 -0.84 9.22
CA PHE A 115 14.75 -0.83 8.08
C PHE A 115 16.14 -0.34 8.48
N THR A 116 16.20 0.70 9.31
CA THR A 116 17.47 1.26 9.81
C THR A 116 18.20 0.24 10.69
N ALA A 117 17.49 -0.42 11.61
CA ALA A 117 18.08 -1.40 12.51
C ALA A 117 18.63 -2.65 11.79
N ASN A 118 18.10 -2.97 10.61
CA ASN A 118 18.50 -4.14 9.82
C ASN A 118 19.38 -3.78 8.60
N ALA A 119 19.91 -2.55 8.55
CA ALA A 119 20.79 -2.07 7.48
C ALA A 119 20.19 -2.15 6.05
N TYR A 120 18.88 -1.90 5.93
CA TYR A 120 18.17 -1.81 4.64
C TYR A 120 17.87 -0.37 4.19
N ALA A 121 18.25 0.64 4.98
CA ALA A 121 17.87 2.05 4.82
C ALA A 121 18.83 2.88 3.94
#